data_AF-A0A4R9JZ38-F1
#
_entry.id   AF-A0A4R9JZ38-F1
#
_cell.length_a   1.000
_cell.length_b   1.000
_cell.length_c   1.000
_cell.angle_alpha   90.00
_cell.angle_beta   90.00
_cell.angle_gamma   90.00
#
_symmetry.space_group_name_H-M   'P 1'
#
loop_
_entity.id
_entity.type
_entity.pdbx_description
1 polymer ?
#
loop_
_entity_poly.entity_id
_entity_poly.type
_entity_poly.pdbx_seq_one_letter_code
_entity_poly.pdbx_strand_id
1 'polypeptide(L)'
;MFPEDLPYYMQRLILIFLIIFNQCLYNPIVKEVLDLEKDAKRNKSLNSFLINATLALPFFGSDISASSIEPSSSDSSTPTAEITPSLGNIILSNTSIKVVFSKSMDPSSLSATLGTNLTASWSKTLLSDDTVTLSATIPIGTNSFILNAKDVNGKDLTEIKGTYIVLSSNTNVLYVSPLGSDSNSGTSPTLPKLTIPSAISSATAPAAIFISSGDYNMNSNLSFIINLVDKVSLYGGFSQDFSSRNISTYTSKISDVATSVIGSTVTVYSDATITSATIVDGLTIVGSSNTNASVNSYAIFCNVGNPTISNNTIQAGSVSTQGAIAIQINGASPTISGNTISGGISTGSNSFGIFIQNISAPSIINNQVSGGSAPSGSAHAIYNGPQANTPTISGNTIYGGSGAISYGLNTSHPSDFNLSNNTIDGGIGTNSYAIYHGNGGSGNVGSYQNNTLFTSGGTNRYCLYEAGAISSPISFNNNHIFDCPSAYYYDQGTTAIFSFVTINGGTTNGSSYIGNY
;
A
#
# COMPACT_ATOMS: atom_id res chain seq x y z
N MET A 1 -17.99 55.06 -15.92
CA MET A 1 -19.01 56.04 -16.34
C MET A 1 -18.52 56.65 -17.65
N PHE A 2 -19.11 56.24 -18.78
CA PHE A 2 -18.78 56.79 -20.10
C PHE A 2 -19.80 57.86 -20.48
N PRO A 3 -19.44 58.88 -21.27
CA PRO A 3 -20.40 59.88 -21.75
C PRO A 3 -21.44 59.22 -22.69
N GLU A 4 -22.70 59.62 -22.54
CA GLU A 4 -23.88 58.97 -23.16
C GLU A 4 -23.92 59.01 -24.70
N ASP A 5 -23.03 59.78 -25.34
CA ASP A 5 -23.09 60.04 -26.79
C ASP A 5 -22.09 59.24 -27.64
N LEU A 6 -21.48 58.18 -27.11
CA LEU A 6 -20.54 57.36 -27.89
C LEU A 6 -21.29 56.47 -28.91
N PRO A 7 -20.96 56.53 -30.21
CA PRO A 7 -21.58 55.68 -31.23
C PRO A 7 -21.46 54.19 -30.89
N TYR A 8 -22.53 53.42 -31.14
CA TYR A 8 -22.65 52.00 -30.76
C TYR A 8 -21.45 51.12 -31.19
N TYR A 9 -20.82 51.42 -32.32
CA TYR A 9 -19.65 50.68 -32.78
C TYR A 9 -18.38 50.94 -31.93
N MET A 10 -18.22 52.15 -31.38
CA MET A 10 -17.13 52.49 -30.45
C MET A 10 -17.32 51.79 -29.10
N GLN A 11 -18.55 51.66 -28.61
CA GLN A 11 -18.84 50.92 -27.38
C GLN A 11 -18.49 49.43 -27.53
N ARG A 12 -18.79 48.83 -28.69
CA ARG A 12 -18.37 47.44 -29.01
C ARG A 12 -16.86 47.30 -29.17
N LEU A 13 -16.18 48.28 -29.76
CA LEU A 13 -14.72 48.25 -29.88
C LEU A 13 -14.04 48.31 -28.51
N ILE A 14 -14.56 49.14 -27.59
CA ILE A 14 -14.07 49.24 -26.20
C ILE A 14 -14.31 47.93 -25.44
N LEU A 15 -15.47 47.29 -25.63
CA LEU A 15 -15.76 45.99 -25.01
C LEU A 15 -14.82 44.89 -25.53
N ILE A 16 -14.58 44.85 -26.84
CA ILE A 16 -13.62 43.91 -27.45
C ILE A 16 -12.20 44.20 -26.95
N PHE A 17 -11.82 45.48 -26.81
CA PHE A 17 -10.53 45.88 -26.27
C PHE A 17 -10.35 45.46 -24.80
N LEU A 18 -11.40 45.56 -23.99
CA LEU A 18 -11.41 45.10 -22.59
C LEU A 18 -11.33 43.58 -22.48
N ILE A 19 -11.99 42.83 -23.37
CA ILE A 19 -11.91 41.36 -23.41
C ILE A 19 -10.50 40.90 -23.81
N ILE A 20 -9.89 41.55 -24.81
CA ILE A 20 -8.52 41.27 -25.25
C ILE A 20 -7.52 41.62 -24.14
N PHE A 21 -7.69 42.76 -23.46
CA PHE A 21 -6.84 43.14 -22.33
C PHE A 21 -6.93 42.14 -21.16
N ASN A 22 -8.12 41.62 -20.88
CA ASN A 22 -8.33 40.64 -19.83
C ASN A 22 -7.65 39.30 -20.17
N GLN A 23 -7.72 38.87 -21.44
CA GLN A 23 -7.04 37.65 -21.90
C GLN A 23 -5.50 37.78 -21.90
N CYS A 24 -4.96 38.97 -22.19
CA CYS A 24 -3.51 39.22 -22.11
C CYS A 24 -2.95 39.15 -20.68
N LEU A 25 -3.74 39.49 -19.66
CA LEU A 25 -3.34 39.43 -18.24
C LEU A 25 -3.25 37.99 -17.69
N TYR A 26 -3.80 36.99 -18.39
CA TYR A 26 -3.63 35.57 -18.06
C TYR A 26 -2.41 34.93 -18.73
N ASN A 27 -1.71 35.64 -19.61
CA ASN A 27 -0.48 35.14 -20.21
C ASN A 27 0.65 35.13 -19.16
N PRO A 28 1.28 33.97 -18.86
CA PRO A 28 2.31 33.85 -17.82
C PRO A 28 3.53 34.73 -18.09
N ILE A 29 3.89 34.98 -19.35
CA ILE A 29 5.03 35.84 -19.73
C ILE A 29 4.74 37.31 -19.37
N VAL A 30 3.49 37.77 -19.50
CA VAL A 30 3.09 39.14 -19.15
C VAL A 30 3.09 39.33 -17.63
N LYS A 31 2.73 38.30 -16.85
CA LYS A 31 2.79 38.34 -15.38
C LYS A 31 4.22 38.41 -14.85
N GLU A 32 5.15 37.71 -15.50
CA GLU A 32 6.57 37.72 -15.18
C GLU A 32 7.20 39.09 -15.49
N VAL A 33 6.90 39.68 -16.65
CA VAL A 33 7.41 41.00 -17.05
C VAL A 33 6.87 42.15 -16.18
N LEU A 34 5.66 42.01 -15.63
CA LEU A 34 5.03 43.03 -14.77
C LEU A 34 5.28 42.81 -13.26
N ASP A 35 6.08 41.80 -12.88
CA ASP A 35 6.46 41.48 -11.49
C ASP A 35 5.25 41.30 -10.54
N LEU A 36 4.15 40.74 -11.05
CA LEU A 36 2.87 40.60 -10.33
C LEU A 36 2.83 39.43 -9.33
N GLU A 37 3.88 38.60 -9.25
CA GLU A 37 3.90 37.39 -8.42
C GLU A 37 4.47 37.56 -7.00
N LYS A 38 5.15 38.68 -6.69
CA LYS A 38 5.87 38.81 -5.41
C LYS A 38 5.01 39.05 -4.17
N ASP A 39 3.71 39.34 -4.31
CA ASP A 39 2.84 39.59 -3.15
C ASP A 39 1.48 38.88 -3.26
N ALA A 40 1.38 37.68 -2.69
CA ALA A 40 0.17 36.85 -2.67
C ALA A 40 -1.06 37.55 -2.07
N LYS A 41 -0.87 38.55 -1.18
CA LYS A 41 -1.96 39.36 -0.61
C LYS A 41 -2.54 40.37 -1.61
N ARG A 42 -1.74 40.88 -2.55
CA ARG A 42 -2.17 41.87 -3.56
C ARG A 42 -2.99 41.22 -4.66
N ASN A 43 -2.66 39.99 -5.03
CA ASN A 43 -3.40 39.21 -6.05
C ASN A 43 -4.82 38.81 -5.61
N LYS A 44 -5.07 38.59 -4.32
CA LYS A 44 -6.45 38.38 -3.81
C LYS A 44 -7.33 39.63 -3.92
N SER A 45 -6.75 40.83 -3.79
CA SER A 45 -7.48 42.09 -3.90
C SER A 45 -7.73 42.49 -5.36
N LEU A 46 -6.83 42.15 -6.28
CA LEU A 46 -7.05 42.39 -7.72
C LEU A 46 -8.13 41.46 -8.29
N ASN A 47 -8.14 40.19 -7.89
CA ASN A 47 -9.19 39.24 -8.31
C ASN A 47 -10.56 39.59 -7.73
N SER A 48 -10.65 40.11 -6.49
CA SER A 48 -11.93 40.59 -5.95
C SER A 48 -12.41 41.88 -6.62
N PHE A 49 -11.49 42.75 -7.05
CA PHE A 49 -11.83 43.96 -7.80
C PHE A 49 -12.34 43.64 -9.21
N LEU A 50 -11.73 42.69 -9.91
CA LEU A 50 -12.15 42.26 -11.27
C LEU A 50 -13.49 41.52 -11.27
N ILE A 51 -13.76 40.69 -10.26
CA ILE A 51 -15.05 39.99 -10.12
C ILE A 51 -16.18 40.99 -9.81
N ASN A 52 -15.94 41.97 -8.93
CA ASN A 52 -16.95 42.98 -8.61
C ASN A 52 -17.18 44.00 -9.74
N ALA A 53 -16.17 44.29 -10.57
CA ALA A 53 -16.34 45.14 -11.75
C ALA A 53 -17.19 44.50 -12.87
N THR A 54 -17.30 43.17 -12.90
CA THR A 54 -18.10 42.44 -13.90
C THR A 54 -19.59 42.35 -13.50
N LEU A 55 -19.91 42.56 -12.21
CA LEU A 55 -21.27 42.52 -11.68
C LEU A 55 -21.96 43.90 -11.59
N ALA A 56 -21.27 44.99 -11.97
CA ALA A 56 -21.77 46.36 -11.83
C ALA A 56 -22.04 47.05 -13.17
N LEU A 57 -22.67 46.36 -14.13
CA LEU A 57 -23.28 46.99 -15.31
C LEU A 57 -24.78 47.20 -15.05
N PRO A 58 -25.29 48.44 -14.93
CA PRO A 58 -26.71 48.69 -14.82
C PRO A 58 -27.36 48.50 -16.19
N PHE A 59 -28.20 47.47 -16.32
CA PHE A 59 -29.17 47.36 -17.42
C PHE A 59 -30.22 48.46 -17.23
N PHE A 60 -30.18 49.48 -18.08
CA PHE A 60 -31.25 50.45 -18.19
C PHE A 60 -32.42 49.87 -18.98
N GLY A 61 -33.55 49.72 -18.29
CA GLY A 61 -34.86 50.23 -18.72
C GLY A 61 -35.48 49.64 -20.00
N SER A 62 -36.25 48.58 -19.84
CA SER A 62 -37.49 48.39 -20.59
C SER A 62 -38.51 47.70 -19.69
N ASP A 63 -39.71 48.27 -19.59
CA ASP A 63 -40.85 47.77 -18.82
C ASP A 63 -41.04 46.25 -18.99
N ILE A 64 -40.74 45.49 -17.93
CA ILE A 64 -41.13 44.09 -17.81
C ILE A 64 -42.31 44.04 -16.86
N SER A 65 -43.49 43.94 -17.46
CA SER A 65 -44.71 43.43 -16.85
C SER A 65 -44.40 42.24 -15.94
N ALA A 66 -45.03 42.19 -14.77
CA ALA A 66 -44.99 41.13 -13.77
C ALA A 66 -45.04 39.72 -14.40
N SER A 67 -43.88 39.22 -14.82
CA SER A 67 -43.61 37.87 -15.24
C SER A 67 -43.37 37.10 -13.95
N SER A 68 -44.19 36.09 -13.72
CA SER A 68 -44.02 35.05 -12.71
C SER A 68 -42.55 34.81 -12.40
N ILE A 69 -42.15 35.11 -11.16
CA ILE A 69 -40.91 34.61 -10.60
C ILE A 69 -41.07 33.09 -10.62
N GLU A 70 -40.56 32.46 -11.68
CA GLU A 70 -40.34 31.03 -11.75
C GLU A 70 -39.54 30.69 -10.49
N PRO A 71 -40.07 29.84 -9.59
CA PRO A 71 -39.35 29.47 -8.37
C PRO A 71 -37.98 28.97 -8.79
N SER A 72 -36.93 29.61 -8.26
CA SER A 72 -35.53 29.31 -8.56
C SER A 72 -35.36 27.80 -8.69
N SER A 73 -34.94 27.35 -9.86
CA SER A 73 -34.78 25.93 -10.21
C SER A 73 -34.20 25.19 -9.01
N SER A 74 -35.02 24.34 -8.39
CA SER A 74 -34.61 23.53 -7.25
C SER A 74 -33.31 22.83 -7.62
N ASP A 75 -32.22 23.19 -6.96
CA ASP A 75 -30.90 22.65 -7.28
C ASP A 75 -30.92 21.13 -7.09
N SER A 76 -31.06 20.43 -8.22
CA SER A 76 -31.23 18.99 -8.27
C SER A 76 -29.91 18.24 -8.14
N SER A 77 -28.79 18.91 -7.84
CA SER A 77 -27.51 18.24 -7.59
C SER A 77 -27.55 17.45 -6.28
N THR A 78 -26.82 16.34 -6.20
CA THR A 78 -26.78 15.50 -4.99
C THR A 78 -25.82 16.14 -4.00
N PRO A 79 -26.15 16.24 -2.69
CA PRO A 79 -25.20 16.73 -1.71
C PRO A 79 -23.94 15.86 -1.72
N THR A 80 -22.80 16.50 -1.47
CA THR A 80 -21.48 15.86 -1.36
C THR A 80 -20.84 16.30 -0.06
N ALA A 81 -19.80 15.59 0.39
CA ALA A 81 -19.08 15.96 1.61
C ALA A 81 -17.56 15.79 1.45
N GLU A 82 -16.83 16.73 2.04
CA GLU A 82 -15.38 16.64 2.24
C GLU A 82 -15.12 16.24 3.71
N ILE A 83 -14.24 15.25 3.91
CA ILE A 83 -13.96 14.67 5.24
C ILE A 83 -12.50 14.89 5.59
N THR A 84 -12.25 15.42 6.80
CA THR A 84 -10.90 15.66 7.34
C THR A 84 -10.77 15.07 8.74
N PRO A 85 -9.79 14.18 9.01
CA PRO A 85 -8.84 13.59 8.05
C PRO A 85 -9.53 12.75 6.98
N SER A 86 -8.94 12.64 5.79
CA SER A 86 -9.52 11.87 4.69
C SER A 86 -9.76 10.40 5.07
N LEU A 87 -10.65 9.71 4.37
CA LEU A 87 -10.79 8.26 4.51
C LEU A 87 -9.46 7.55 4.19
N GLY A 88 -9.21 6.40 4.83
CA GLY A 88 -7.95 5.65 4.73
C GLY A 88 -6.80 6.19 5.59
N ASN A 89 -7.02 7.31 6.29
CA ASN A 89 -6.03 7.94 7.15
C ASN A 89 -5.88 7.20 8.50
N ILE A 90 -4.84 7.56 9.24
CA ILE A 90 -4.51 7.02 10.54
C ILE A 90 -4.79 8.11 11.58
N ILE A 91 -5.63 7.80 12.56
CA ILE A 91 -6.10 8.75 13.56
C ILE A 91 -5.87 8.21 14.97
N LEU A 92 -5.88 9.08 15.96
CA LEU A 92 -5.93 8.67 17.36
C LEU A 92 -7.37 8.40 17.78
N SER A 93 -7.58 7.58 18.80
CA SER A 93 -8.93 7.19 19.28
C SER A 93 -9.76 8.35 19.83
N ASN A 94 -9.13 9.51 20.09
CA ASN A 94 -9.76 10.76 20.50
C ASN A 94 -9.78 11.83 19.38
N THR A 95 -9.37 11.50 18.16
CA THR A 95 -9.43 12.43 17.02
C THR A 95 -10.89 12.69 16.64
N SER A 96 -11.21 13.96 16.40
CA SER A 96 -12.50 14.34 15.81
C SER A 96 -12.41 14.38 14.29
N ILE A 97 -13.49 14.00 13.62
CA ILE A 97 -13.60 14.00 12.15
C ILE A 97 -14.46 15.19 11.75
N LYS A 98 -13.91 16.10 10.96
CA LYS A 98 -14.65 17.24 10.40
C LYS A 98 -15.24 16.84 9.05
N VAL A 99 -16.50 17.18 8.84
CA VAL A 99 -17.20 16.98 7.57
C VAL A 99 -17.75 18.32 7.10
N VAL A 100 -17.48 18.69 5.85
CA VAL A 100 -18.00 19.90 5.20
C VAL A 100 -18.89 19.48 4.04
N PHE A 101 -20.16 19.83 4.08
CA PHE A 101 -21.14 19.47 3.07
C PHE A 101 -21.27 20.56 2.00
N SER A 102 -21.45 20.18 0.74
CA SER A 102 -21.66 21.15 -0.35
C SER A 102 -23.03 21.83 -0.33
N LYS A 103 -23.93 21.39 0.56
CA LYS A 103 -25.30 21.89 0.70
C LYS A 103 -25.67 22.08 2.16
N SER A 104 -26.77 22.79 2.35
CA SER A 104 -27.49 22.91 3.61
C SER A 104 -28.09 21.56 4.00
N MET A 105 -27.71 21.03 5.16
CA MET A 105 -28.10 19.69 5.60
C MET A 105 -29.19 19.72 6.66
N ASP A 106 -30.01 18.66 6.73
CA ASP A 106 -30.91 18.41 7.85
C ASP A 106 -30.13 17.71 8.98
N PRO A 107 -29.85 18.40 10.11
CA PRO A 107 -29.07 17.83 11.21
C PRO A 107 -29.67 16.56 11.81
N SER A 108 -31.00 16.39 11.73
CA SER A 108 -31.71 15.25 12.30
C SER A 108 -31.58 13.97 11.45
N SER A 109 -31.19 14.13 10.18
CA SER A 109 -30.99 13.03 9.24
C SER A 109 -29.59 12.40 9.28
N LEU A 110 -28.64 13.04 9.97
CA LEU A 110 -27.25 12.63 9.99
C LEU A 110 -27.04 11.34 10.78
N SER A 111 -26.37 10.38 10.17
CA SER A 111 -25.90 9.15 10.81
C SER A 111 -24.45 8.89 10.41
N ALA A 112 -23.58 8.69 11.41
CA ALA A 112 -22.17 8.38 11.18
C ALA A 112 -21.67 7.30 12.15
N THR A 113 -20.95 6.33 11.62
CA THR A 113 -20.36 5.23 12.41
C THR A 113 -18.89 5.03 12.06
N LEU A 114 -18.09 4.65 13.07
CA LEU A 114 -16.70 4.24 12.93
C LEU A 114 -16.39 3.13 13.94
N GLY A 115 -16.91 1.93 13.68
CA GLY A 115 -16.97 0.83 14.67
C GLY A 115 -17.91 1.10 15.86
N THR A 116 -18.28 2.35 16.09
CA THR A 116 -19.26 2.85 17.07
C THR A 116 -20.03 4.03 16.46
N ASN A 117 -21.18 4.41 17.04
CA ASN A 117 -21.90 5.60 16.63
C ASN A 117 -21.13 6.87 17.01
N LEU A 118 -20.99 7.81 16.08
CA LEU A 118 -20.33 9.08 16.32
C LEU A 118 -21.33 10.14 16.78
N THR A 119 -20.91 11.00 17.71
CA THR A 119 -21.69 12.17 18.15
C THR A 119 -21.40 13.33 17.21
N ALA A 120 -22.45 13.98 16.72
CA ALA A 120 -22.36 15.12 15.83
C ALA A 120 -22.46 16.45 16.58
N SER A 121 -21.55 17.37 16.30
CA SER A 121 -21.59 18.75 16.76
C SER A 121 -21.52 19.69 15.56
N TRP A 122 -22.63 20.36 15.24
CA TRP A 122 -22.73 21.25 14.09
C TRP A 122 -22.18 22.64 14.41
N SER A 123 -21.31 23.15 13.54
CA SER A 123 -20.73 24.49 13.66
C SER A 123 -21.38 25.52 12.73
N LYS A 124 -21.97 25.05 11.64
CA LYS A 124 -22.85 25.79 10.74
C LYS A 124 -24.01 24.87 10.39
N THR A 125 -25.22 25.38 10.44
CA THR A 125 -26.42 24.64 10.05
C THR A 125 -27.25 25.49 9.10
N LEU A 126 -27.90 24.82 8.16
CA LEU A 126 -28.84 25.40 7.22
C LEU A 126 -28.19 26.40 6.24
N LEU A 127 -26.90 26.22 5.93
CA LEU A 127 -26.13 27.03 5.00
C LEU A 127 -25.42 26.14 3.95
N SER A 128 -25.05 26.71 2.81
CA SER A 128 -24.01 26.10 1.97
C SER A 128 -22.71 26.01 2.79
N ASP A 129 -21.98 24.90 2.66
CA ASP A 129 -20.79 24.59 3.48
C ASP A 129 -21.10 24.29 4.95
N ASP A 130 -22.26 23.69 5.22
CA ASP A 130 -22.62 23.15 6.52
C ASP A 130 -21.50 22.24 7.03
N THR A 131 -21.10 22.44 8.28
CA THR A 131 -19.90 21.81 8.84
C THR A 131 -20.24 21.15 10.16
N VAL A 132 -19.96 19.84 10.24
CA VAL A 132 -20.13 19.04 11.45
C VAL A 132 -18.81 18.45 11.91
N THR A 133 -18.61 18.42 13.22
CA THR A 133 -17.52 17.70 13.88
C THR A 133 -18.09 16.44 14.50
N LEU A 134 -17.56 15.29 14.12
CA LEU A 134 -17.92 13.96 14.60
C LEU A 134 -16.89 13.49 15.62
N SER A 135 -17.34 13.01 16.78
CA SER A 135 -16.45 12.49 17.83
C SER A 135 -17.07 11.34 18.61
N ALA A 136 -16.22 10.44 19.11
CA ALA A 136 -16.56 9.35 20.02
C ALA A 136 -15.27 8.79 20.65
N THR A 137 -15.41 7.85 21.58
CA THR A 137 -14.31 6.93 21.91
C THR A 137 -14.25 5.86 20.83
N ILE A 138 -13.35 6.02 19.87
CA ILE A 138 -13.27 5.15 18.70
C ILE A 138 -12.47 3.87 19.05
N PRO A 139 -12.96 2.66 18.73
CA PRO A 139 -12.22 1.43 18.97
C PRO A 139 -10.85 1.42 18.26
N ILE A 140 -9.80 0.93 18.92
CA ILE A 140 -8.45 0.80 18.32
C ILE A 140 -8.48 -0.29 17.23
N GLY A 141 -7.73 -0.08 16.15
CA GLY A 141 -7.61 -1.00 15.01
C GLY A 141 -8.21 -0.42 13.72
N THR A 142 -8.37 -1.29 12.71
CA THR A 142 -9.00 -0.90 11.44
C THR A 142 -10.51 -0.94 11.57
N ASN A 143 -11.17 0.21 11.43
CA ASN A 143 -12.62 0.34 11.59
C ASN A 143 -13.25 0.86 10.30
N SER A 144 -14.46 0.35 9.98
CA SER A 144 -15.26 0.84 8.85
C SER A 144 -15.95 2.14 9.22
N PHE A 145 -15.82 3.15 8.35
CA PHE A 145 -16.53 4.43 8.42
C PHE A 145 -17.73 4.40 7.48
N ILE A 146 -18.90 4.83 7.98
CA ILE A 146 -20.11 5.02 7.18
C ILE A 146 -20.73 6.37 7.54
N LEU A 147 -21.08 7.18 6.55
CA LEU A 147 -21.76 8.45 6.71
C LEU A 147 -22.96 8.56 5.77
N ASN A 148 -24.12 8.86 6.35
CA ASN A 148 -25.39 9.10 5.70
C ASN A 148 -26.00 10.40 6.21
N ALA A 149 -26.65 11.16 5.32
CA ALA A 149 -27.36 12.39 5.65
C ALA A 149 -28.35 12.74 4.54
N LYS A 150 -29.24 13.69 4.82
CA LYS A 150 -30.13 14.33 3.83
C LYS A 150 -29.92 15.84 3.86
N ASP A 151 -30.07 16.48 2.71
CA ASP A 151 -30.16 17.92 2.64
C ASP A 151 -31.51 18.43 3.21
N VAL A 152 -31.65 19.73 3.41
CA VAL A 152 -32.91 20.34 3.93
C VAL A 152 -34.12 20.15 3.01
N ASN A 153 -33.90 19.76 1.76
CA ASN A 153 -34.97 19.44 0.80
C ASN A 153 -35.28 17.93 0.79
N GLY A 154 -34.69 17.15 1.70
CA GLY A 154 -34.90 15.72 1.84
C GLY A 154 -34.11 14.87 0.85
N LYS A 155 -33.14 15.44 0.12
CA LYS A 155 -32.32 14.70 -0.83
C LYS A 155 -31.16 13.98 -0.14
N ASP A 156 -31.01 12.69 -0.42
CA ASP A 156 -29.98 11.86 0.19
C ASP A 156 -28.56 12.23 -0.28
N LEU A 157 -27.62 12.22 0.66
CA LEU A 157 -26.19 12.13 0.42
C LEU A 157 -25.87 10.74 -0.13
N THR A 158 -25.07 10.67 -1.20
CA THR A 158 -24.47 9.40 -1.62
C THR A 158 -23.68 8.83 -0.44
N GLU A 159 -24.10 7.68 0.07
CA GLU A 159 -23.49 7.03 1.23
C GLU A 159 -21.97 6.98 1.10
N ILE A 160 -21.27 7.58 2.06
CA ILE A 160 -19.80 7.62 2.07
C ILE A 160 -19.30 6.47 2.94
N LYS A 161 -18.52 5.57 2.32
CA LYS A 161 -17.89 4.42 2.98
C LYS A 161 -16.37 4.51 2.90
N GLY A 162 -15.70 4.12 3.97
CA GLY A 162 -14.25 4.01 4.01
C GLY A 162 -13.76 3.29 5.25
N THR A 163 -12.48 3.43 5.54
CA THR A 163 -11.87 2.87 6.76
C THR A 163 -10.93 3.89 7.40
N TYR A 164 -10.68 3.72 8.70
CA TYR A 164 -9.58 4.38 9.41
C TYR A 164 -8.77 3.34 10.17
N ILE A 165 -7.46 3.57 10.27
CA ILE A 165 -6.62 2.89 11.27
C ILE A 165 -6.64 3.79 12.52
N VAL A 166 -7.13 3.26 13.62
CA VAL A 166 -7.31 4.01 14.86
C VAL A 166 -6.27 3.55 15.86
N LEU A 167 -5.40 4.46 16.28
CA LEU A 167 -4.36 4.24 17.27
C LEU A 167 -4.85 4.66 18.66
N SER A 168 -4.15 4.20 19.70
CA SER A 168 -4.44 4.67 21.07
C SER A 168 -4.17 6.16 21.22
N SER A 169 -4.96 6.87 22.02
CA SER A 169 -4.84 8.32 22.26
C SER A 169 -3.51 8.75 22.89
N ASN A 170 -2.78 7.82 23.52
CA ASN A 170 -1.44 8.06 24.08
C ASN A 170 -0.29 7.77 23.09
N THR A 171 -0.58 7.50 21.82
CA THR A 171 0.45 7.26 20.80
C THR A 171 1.13 8.57 20.42
N ASN A 172 2.46 8.62 20.53
CA ASN A 172 3.24 9.76 20.06
C ASN A 172 3.31 9.77 18.54
N VAL A 173 2.88 10.86 17.90
CA VAL A 173 2.91 10.99 16.44
C VAL A 173 4.13 11.81 16.03
N LEU A 174 4.94 11.27 15.12
CA LEU A 174 6.03 11.99 14.46
C LEU A 174 5.81 12.06 12.95
N TYR A 175 6.36 13.09 12.32
CA TYR A 175 6.25 13.37 10.88
C TYR A 175 7.62 13.35 10.23
N VAL A 176 7.74 12.70 9.09
CA VAL A 176 8.97 12.62 8.27
C VAL A 176 8.67 13.07 6.85
N SER A 177 9.52 13.94 6.31
CA SER A 177 9.39 14.49 4.96
C SER A 177 10.74 14.75 4.31
N PRO A 178 10.90 14.56 2.99
CA PRO A 178 12.14 14.92 2.29
C PRO A 178 12.41 16.43 2.30
N LEU A 179 11.38 17.24 2.61
CA LEU A 179 11.48 18.70 2.78
C LEU A 179 11.75 19.11 4.24
N GLY A 180 11.90 18.14 5.14
CA GLY A 180 12.10 18.36 6.57
C GLY A 180 13.54 18.71 6.96
N SER A 181 13.78 18.70 8.27
CA SER A 181 15.12 18.82 8.86
C SER A 181 15.23 17.91 10.08
N ASP A 182 16.35 17.23 10.26
CA ASP A 182 16.56 16.38 11.45
C ASP A 182 16.71 17.18 12.75
N SER A 183 16.93 18.50 12.64
CA SER A 183 16.85 19.44 13.77
C SER A 183 15.42 19.75 14.21
N ASN A 184 14.39 19.48 13.39
CA ASN A 184 13.00 19.70 13.76
C ASN A 184 12.56 18.74 14.87
N SER A 185 11.49 19.06 15.62
CA SER A 185 10.95 18.13 16.61
C SER A 185 10.31 16.89 15.97
N GLY A 186 9.78 17.02 14.77
CA GLY A 186 8.96 15.99 14.13
C GLY A 186 7.55 15.89 14.70
N THR A 187 7.14 16.71 15.67
CA THR A 187 5.84 16.58 16.36
C THR A 187 4.68 17.33 15.70
N SER A 188 4.93 17.98 14.55
CA SER A 188 3.93 18.70 13.75
C SER A 188 4.19 18.47 12.26
N PRO A 189 3.14 18.39 11.40
CA PRO A 189 3.29 18.32 9.95
C PRO A 189 4.14 19.45 9.35
N THR A 190 4.18 20.63 9.98
CA THR A 190 4.95 21.79 9.52
C THR A 190 6.42 21.79 9.94
N LEU A 191 6.80 20.91 10.87
CA LEU A 191 8.17 20.72 11.34
C LEU A 191 8.56 19.24 11.29
N PRO A 192 8.51 18.58 10.11
CA PRO A 192 8.83 17.18 10.00
C PRO A 192 10.35 16.95 10.11
N LYS A 193 10.74 15.77 10.59
CA LYS A 193 12.11 15.26 10.48
C LYS A 193 12.46 15.03 9.01
N LEU A 194 13.75 15.10 8.66
CA LEU A 194 14.21 14.82 7.31
C LEU A 194 14.32 13.30 7.07
N THR A 195 14.88 12.59 8.05
CA THR A 195 15.21 11.16 7.92
C THR A 195 14.39 10.29 8.85
N ILE A 196 14.09 9.07 8.38
CA ILE A 196 13.37 8.06 9.17
C ILE A 196 14.19 7.63 10.41
N PRO A 197 15.50 7.34 10.32
CA PRO A 197 16.31 7.01 11.51
C PRO A 197 16.31 8.12 12.57
N SER A 198 16.33 9.39 12.18
CA SER A 198 16.23 10.51 13.14
C SER A 198 14.90 10.51 13.89
N ALA A 199 13.79 10.30 13.18
CA ALA A 199 12.47 10.18 13.82
C ALA A 199 12.38 8.97 14.76
N ILE A 200 12.90 7.81 14.38
CA ILE A 200 12.96 6.61 15.25
C ILE A 200 13.75 6.92 16.51
N SER A 201 14.93 7.54 16.39
CA SER A 201 15.77 7.90 17.56
C SER A 201 15.12 8.91 18.51
N SER A 202 14.22 9.76 17.99
CA SER A 202 13.50 10.76 18.77
C SER A 202 12.17 10.24 19.35
N ALA A 203 11.72 9.05 18.92
CA ALA A 203 10.42 8.51 19.29
C ALA A 203 10.41 7.97 20.73
N THR A 204 9.30 8.19 21.44
CA THR A 204 9.01 7.51 22.70
C THR A 204 7.85 6.55 22.48
N ALA A 205 8.07 5.26 22.70
CA ALA A 205 7.04 4.24 22.52
C ALA A 205 5.85 4.42 23.51
N PRO A 206 4.59 4.16 23.10
CA PRO A 206 4.18 3.81 21.75
C PRO A 206 4.23 5.03 20.81
N ALA A 207 4.75 4.84 19.60
CA ALA A 207 4.86 5.89 18.61
C ALA A 207 4.41 5.45 17.21
N ALA A 208 3.95 6.42 16.43
CA ALA A 208 3.63 6.29 15.02
C ALA A 208 4.37 7.36 14.23
N ILE A 209 5.17 6.94 13.26
CA ILE A 209 5.92 7.81 12.37
C ILE A 209 5.19 7.85 11.03
N PHE A 210 4.61 9.00 10.72
CA PHE A 210 3.95 9.28 9.44
C PHE A 210 4.97 9.80 8.45
N ILE A 211 5.09 9.11 7.31
CA ILE A 211 6.12 9.34 6.31
C ILE A 211 5.44 9.87 5.04
N SER A 212 5.69 11.13 4.72
CA SER A 212 5.15 11.75 3.50
C SER A 212 5.79 11.19 2.23
N SER A 213 5.12 11.37 1.09
CA SER A 213 5.59 10.94 -0.21
C SER A 213 6.96 11.51 -0.57
N GLY A 214 7.79 10.69 -1.20
CA GLY A 214 9.12 11.05 -1.69
C GLY A 214 10.13 9.94 -1.49
N ASP A 215 11.38 10.23 -1.85
CA ASP A 215 12.49 9.29 -1.80
C ASP A 215 13.32 9.47 -0.52
N TYR A 216 13.55 8.37 0.19
CA TYR A 216 14.33 8.27 1.43
C TYR A 216 15.48 7.28 1.23
N ASN A 217 16.65 7.82 0.95
CA ASN A 217 17.83 7.02 0.66
C ASN A 217 18.52 6.55 1.94
N MET A 218 18.58 5.24 2.12
CA MET A 218 19.38 4.55 3.13
C MET A 218 20.74 4.17 2.53
N ASN A 219 21.75 3.95 3.37
CA ASN A 219 23.06 3.50 2.92
C ASN A 219 23.64 2.50 3.91
N SER A 220 23.45 1.20 3.64
CA SER A 220 23.95 0.15 4.52
C SER A 220 25.47 0.15 4.68
N ASN A 221 26.20 0.70 3.70
CA ASN A 221 27.66 0.82 3.77
C ASN A 221 28.14 1.76 4.87
N LEU A 222 27.27 2.66 5.30
CA LEU A 222 27.51 3.62 6.38
C LEU A 222 26.75 3.24 7.66
N SER A 223 26.23 2.02 7.74
CA SER A 223 25.30 1.57 8.80
C SER A 223 24.07 2.47 8.93
N PHE A 224 23.71 3.20 7.87
CA PHE A 224 22.57 4.09 7.82
C PHE A 224 21.36 3.34 7.25
N ILE A 225 20.76 2.52 8.09
CA ILE A 225 19.62 1.65 7.77
C ILE A 225 18.46 1.96 8.71
N ILE A 226 17.27 1.41 8.42
CA ILE A 226 16.14 1.48 9.34
C ILE A 226 16.26 0.33 10.34
N ASN A 227 16.70 0.64 11.55
CA ASN A 227 16.61 -0.26 12.69
C ASN A 227 15.26 -0.03 13.38
N LEU A 228 14.39 -1.04 13.36
CA LEU A 228 13.10 -0.95 14.06
C LEU A 228 13.31 -0.83 15.57
N VAL A 229 12.35 -0.21 16.26
CA VAL A 229 12.29 -0.12 17.72
C VAL A 229 10.91 -0.60 18.16
N ASP A 230 10.84 -1.42 19.21
CA ASP A 230 9.58 -2.02 19.64
C ASP A 230 8.52 -0.93 19.92
N LYS A 231 7.31 -1.13 19.35
CA LYS A 231 6.15 -0.22 19.43
C LYS A 231 6.39 1.17 18.81
N VAL A 232 7.40 1.32 17.95
CA VAL A 232 7.57 2.49 17.07
C VAL A 232 7.22 2.08 15.65
N SER A 233 6.01 2.40 15.21
CA SER A 233 5.48 1.98 13.91
C SER A 233 5.76 3.01 12.81
N LEU A 234 5.95 2.52 11.58
CA LEU A 234 6.21 3.32 10.37
C LEU A 234 5.02 3.24 9.43
N TYR A 235 4.50 4.39 9.01
CA TYR A 235 3.35 4.49 8.12
C TYR A 235 3.65 5.40 6.92
N GLY A 236 3.74 4.81 5.72
CA GLY A 236 3.85 5.53 4.46
C GLY A 236 2.50 5.90 3.87
N GLY A 237 2.53 6.53 2.69
CA GLY A 237 1.33 6.84 1.93
C GLY A 237 0.75 8.23 2.21
N PHE A 238 1.46 9.13 2.88
CA PHE A 238 0.95 10.47 3.21
C PHE A 238 1.30 11.50 2.15
N SER A 239 0.40 12.44 1.87
CA SER A 239 0.71 13.64 1.08
C SER A 239 1.84 14.47 1.74
N GLN A 240 2.50 15.35 0.99
CA GLN A 240 3.59 16.19 1.52
C GLN A 240 3.19 17.07 2.70
N ASP A 241 1.92 17.47 2.76
CA ASP A 241 1.32 18.26 3.84
C ASP A 241 0.64 17.41 4.93
N PHE A 242 0.67 16.07 4.79
CA PHE A 242 0.03 15.09 5.68
C PHE A 242 -1.50 15.22 5.82
N SER A 243 -2.16 15.99 4.95
CA SER A 243 -3.63 16.18 5.00
C SER A 243 -4.40 14.94 4.55
N SER A 244 -3.78 14.08 3.74
CA SER A 244 -4.39 12.89 3.18
C SER A 244 -3.43 11.70 3.16
N ARG A 245 -4.00 10.50 3.24
CA ARG A 245 -3.27 9.24 3.11
C ARG A 245 -3.85 8.40 2.00
N ASN A 246 -3.03 8.03 1.04
CA ASN A 246 -3.34 7.12 -0.04
C ASN A 246 -2.04 6.45 -0.51
N ILE A 247 -1.88 5.16 -0.21
CA ILE A 247 -0.66 4.40 -0.49
C ILE A 247 -0.37 4.23 -1.99
N SER A 248 -1.38 4.32 -2.87
CA SER A 248 -1.17 4.21 -4.32
C SER A 248 -0.83 5.55 -4.98
N THR A 249 -1.24 6.67 -4.37
CA THR A 249 -0.96 8.02 -4.89
C THR A 249 0.31 8.64 -4.29
N TYR A 250 0.51 8.48 -2.98
CA TYR A 250 1.55 9.19 -2.22
C TYR A 250 2.68 8.24 -1.83
N THR A 251 3.45 7.80 -2.81
CA THR A 251 4.52 6.82 -2.58
C THR A 251 5.62 7.35 -1.67
N SER A 252 5.80 6.70 -0.52
CA SER A 252 6.94 6.90 0.38
C SER A 252 7.97 5.81 0.11
N LYS A 253 8.99 6.12 -0.69
CA LYS A 253 9.96 5.15 -1.20
C LYS A 253 11.25 5.18 -0.39
N ILE A 254 11.61 4.05 0.19
CA ILE A 254 12.85 3.83 0.92
C ILE A 254 13.76 2.99 0.04
N SER A 255 14.99 3.42 -0.19
CA SER A 255 15.92 2.70 -1.07
C SER A 255 17.30 2.65 -0.46
N ASP A 256 17.89 1.46 -0.40
CA ASP A 256 19.30 1.32 -0.05
C ASP A 256 20.18 1.65 -1.26
N VAL A 257 20.93 2.74 -1.17
CA VAL A 257 21.82 3.24 -2.24
C VAL A 257 23.27 2.81 -2.06
N ALA A 258 23.53 1.80 -1.21
CA ALA A 258 24.84 1.20 -1.05
C ALA A 258 25.43 0.74 -2.41
N THR A 259 26.67 1.15 -2.74
CA THR A 259 27.37 0.81 -4.00
C THR A 259 28.72 0.08 -3.81
N SER A 260 29.30 0.06 -2.61
CA SER A 260 30.59 -0.60 -2.35
C SER A 260 30.47 -2.10 -2.06
N VAL A 261 31.58 -2.84 -2.19
CA VAL A 261 31.70 -4.31 -2.12
C VAL A 261 31.67 -4.86 -0.69
N ILE A 262 30.98 -4.20 0.23
CA ILE A 262 30.93 -4.66 1.63
C ILE A 262 29.72 -5.57 1.86
N GLY A 263 29.70 -6.17 3.06
CA GLY A 263 28.80 -7.20 3.55
C GLY A 263 27.31 -7.03 3.21
N SER A 264 26.49 -8.02 3.58
CA SER A 264 25.08 -8.05 3.17
C SER A 264 24.37 -6.72 3.40
N THR A 265 23.63 -6.24 2.41
CA THR A 265 22.91 -4.96 2.48
C THR A 265 21.53 -5.18 3.07
N VAL A 266 21.08 -4.30 3.97
CA VAL A 266 19.78 -4.41 4.64
C VAL A 266 19.13 -3.03 4.66
N THR A 267 17.93 -2.89 4.10
CA THR A 267 17.20 -1.61 4.16
C THR A 267 16.46 -1.45 5.49
N VAL A 268 15.71 -2.48 5.90
CA VAL A 268 14.96 -2.54 7.17
C VAL A 268 15.39 -3.75 7.98
N TYR A 269 15.80 -3.51 9.23
CA TYR A 269 16.28 -4.53 10.16
C TYR A 269 15.39 -4.61 11.39
N SER A 270 15.03 -5.84 11.77
CA SER A 270 14.23 -6.15 12.94
C SER A 270 14.96 -7.18 13.79
N ASP A 271 15.34 -6.80 15.01
CA ASP A 271 16.00 -7.68 15.98
C ASP A 271 15.01 -8.39 16.93
N ALA A 272 15.54 -9.19 17.86
CA ALA A 272 14.77 -9.97 18.82
C ALA A 272 13.88 -9.14 19.77
N THR A 273 14.09 -7.83 19.89
CA THR A 273 13.27 -6.96 20.76
C THR A 273 11.94 -6.58 20.11
N ILE A 274 11.82 -6.75 18.79
CA ILE A 274 10.68 -6.28 18.01
C ILE A 274 9.51 -7.25 18.13
N THR A 275 8.36 -6.74 18.57
CA THR A 275 7.09 -7.48 18.64
C THR A 275 6.14 -7.08 17.52
N SER A 276 5.01 -7.80 17.42
CA SER A 276 3.96 -7.54 16.43
C SER A 276 3.23 -6.21 16.61
N ALA A 277 3.45 -5.52 17.74
CA ALA A 277 2.99 -4.15 17.97
C ALA A 277 3.79 -3.11 17.15
N THR A 278 4.92 -3.51 16.56
CA THR A 278 5.70 -2.68 15.64
C THR A 278 5.22 -2.93 14.22
N ILE A 279 4.66 -1.90 13.59
CA ILE A 279 4.03 -2.00 12.27
C ILE A 279 4.90 -1.29 11.24
N VAL A 280 5.09 -1.91 10.08
CA VAL A 280 5.66 -1.32 8.87
C VAL A 280 4.59 -1.36 7.79
N ASP A 281 3.97 -0.22 7.48
CA ASP A 281 2.77 -0.17 6.65
C ASP A 281 2.79 0.91 5.54
N GLY A 282 2.35 0.54 4.34
CA GLY A 282 2.11 1.49 3.25
C GLY A 282 3.37 2.10 2.63
N LEU A 283 4.51 1.40 2.70
CA LEU A 283 5.80 1.87 2.18
C LEU A 283 6.18 1.18 0.87
N THR A 284 7.02 1.83 0.07
CA THR A 284 7.78 1.16 -0.98
C THR A 284 9.21 0.95 -0.49
N ILE A 285 9.65 -0.29 -0.33
CA ILE A 285 10.96 -0.63 0.25
C ILE A 285 11.78 -1.36 -0.80
N VAL A 286 12.96 -0.82 -1.12
CA VAL A 286 13.85 -1.35 -2.14
C VAL A 286 15.22 -1.63 -1.54
N GLY A 287 15.62 -2.91 -1.56
CA GLY A 287 16.97 -3.37 -1.23
C GLY A 287 18.02 -2.83 -2.21
N SER A 288 19.29 -3.04 -1.90
CA SER A 288 20.38 -2.50 -2.71
C SER A 288 20.37 -3.07 -4.13
N SER A 289 20.62 -2.20 -5.12
CA SER A 289 20.83 -2.57 -6.52
C SER A 289 22.31 -2.51 -6.89
N ASN A 290 23.15 -3.13 -6.06
CA ASN A 290 24.59 -3.16 -6.24
C ASN A 290 25.04 -4.43 -6.97
N THR A 291 25.34 -4.29 -8.26
CA THR A 291 25.89 -5.38 -9.07
C THR A 291 27.29 -5.83 -8.63
N ASN A 292 27.97 -5.09 -7.75
CA ASN A 292 29.26 -5.46 -7.21
C ASN A 292 29.17 -6.05 -5.80
N ALA A 293 27.96 -6.24 -5.25
CA ALA A 293 27.79 -6.87 -3.95
C ALA A 293 28.34 -8.31 -3.99
N SER A 294 29.19 -8.64 -3.02
CA SER A 294 29.79 -9.96 -2.81
C SER A 294 28.94 -10.87 -1.92
N VAL A 295 27.75 -10.38 -1.55
CA VAL A 295 26.90 -10.80 -0.42
C VAL A 295 25.43 -10.52 -0.74
N ASN A 296 24.52 -11.07 0.06
CA ASN A 296 23.07 -10.97 -0.17
C ASN A 296 22.55 -9.53 -0.03
N SER A 297 21.50 -9.19 -0.77
CA SER A 297 20.70 -7.99 -0.55
C SER A 297 19.37 -8.35 0.12
N TYR A 298 19.04 -7.64 1.20
CA TYR A 298 17.78 -7.77 1.92
C TYR A 298 17.01 -6.44 1.89
N ALA A 299 15.77 -6.46 1.41
CA ALA A 299 14.90 -5.29 1.61
C ALA A 299 14.44 -5.24 3.08
N ILE A 300 13.99 -6.38 3.62
CA ILE A 300 13.65 -6.53 5.04
C ILE A 300 14.33 -7.78 5.61
N PHE A 301 14.98 -7.63 6.76
CA PHE A 301 15.55 -8.74 7.51
C PHE A 301 14.96 -8.83 8.92
N CYS A 302 14.10 -9.82 9.14
CA CYS A 302 13.56 -10.21 10.43
C CYS A 302 14.49 -11.24 11.09
N ASN A 303 15.41 -10.75 11.92
CA ASN A 303 16.34 -11.56 12.69
C ASN A 303 15.80 -11.72 14.12
N VAL A 304 15.01 -12.77 14.33
CA VAL A 304 14.28 -13.09 15.59
C VAL A 304 13.11 -12.12 15.93
N GLY A 305 13.06 -10.94 15.31
CA GLY A 305 11.98 -9.98 15.48
C GLY A 305 10.68 -10.35 14.78
N ASN A 306 9.55 -9.98 15.37
CA ASN A 306 8.20 -10.39 14.97
C ASN A 306 7.31 -9.20 14.55
N PRO A 307 7.75 -8.27 13.67
CA PRO A 307 6.94 -7.12 13.28
C PRO A 307 5.69 -7.51 12.50
N THR A 308 4.75 -6.58 12.41
CA THR A 308 3.67 -6.63 11.42
C THR A 308 4.09 -5.84 10.18
N ILE A 309 4.14 -6.49 9.02
CA ILE A 309 4.54 -5.92 7.74
C ILE A 309 3.32 -5.96 6.82
N SER A 310 2.71 -4.80 6.55
CA SER A 310 1.44 -4.75 5.81
C SER A 310 1.37 -3.71 4.70
N ASN A 311 0.63 -4.01 3.62
CA ASN A 311 0.32 -3.03 2.56
C ASN A 311 1.56 -2.34 1.94
N ASN A 312 2.71 -3.02 1.90
CA ASN A 312 3.95 -2.49 1.33
C ASN A 312 4.17 -3.02 -0.09
N THR A 313 4.94 -2.25 -0.87
CA THR A 313 5.60 -2.74 -2.08
C THR A 313 7.07 -3.01 -1.75
N ILE A 314 7.52 -4.26 -1.83
CA ILE A 314 8.85 -4.68 -1.36
C ILE A 314 9.63 -5.33 -2.51
N GLN A 315 10.84 -4.84 -2.78
CA GLN A 315 11.73 -5.39 -3.80
C GLN A 315 13.14 -5.56 -3.26
N ALA A 316 13.75 -6.72 -3.47
CA ALA A 316 15.12 -7.01 -3.01
C ALA A 316 16.23 -6.15 -3.63
N GLY A 317 15.96 -5.47 -4.75
CA GLY A 317 16.96 -4.81 -5.59
C GLY A 317 17.53 -5.73 -6.66
N SER A 318 18.79 -5.51 -7.03
CA SER A 318 19.50 -6.24 -8.09
C SER A 318 20.96 -6.48 -7.72
N VAL A 319 21.38 -7.75 -7.65
CA VAL A 319 22.75 -8.15 -7.33
C VAL A 319 23.28 -9.15 -8.38
N SER A 320 24.61 -9.33 -8.46
CA SER A 320 25.20 -10.21 -9.47
C SER A 320 25.62 -11.58 -8.95
N THR A 321 26.29 -11.66 -7.80
CA THR A 321 26.95 -12.91 -7.37
C THR A 321 26.19 -13.68 -6.29
N GLN A 322 25.19 -13.06 -5.64
CA GLN A 322 24.56 -13.60 -4.43
C GLN A 322 23.05 -13.44 -4.41
N GLY A 323 22.41 -13.82 -3.30
CA GLY A 323 20.97 -13.80 -3.15
C GLY A 323 20.37 -12.40 -3.18
N ALA A 324 19.36 -12.20 -4.03
CA ALA A 324 18.43 -11.08 -3.92
C ALA A 324 17.24 -11.54 -3.08
N ILE A 325 17.03 -10.98 -1.89
CA ILE A 325 16.01 -11.44 -0.94
C ILE A 325 15.11 -10.26 -0.53
N ALA A 326 13.81 -10.35 -0.83
CA ALA A 326 12.89 -9.27 -0.47
C ALA A 326 12.63 -9.28 1.04
N ILE A 327 12.24 -10.43 1.60
CA ILE A 327 12.06 -10.60 3.04
C ILE A 327 12.81 -11.85 3.51
N GLN A 328 13.77 -11.68 4.41
CA GLN A 328 14.41 -12.76 5.14
C GLN A 328 13.80 -12.89 6.53
N ILE A 329 13.40 -14.11 6.90
CA ILE A 329 12.86 -14.47 8.21
C ILE A 329 13.80 -15.51 8.82
N ASN A 330 14.38 -15.18 9.97
CA ASN A 330 15.40 -15.98 10.63
C ASN A 330 15.08 -16.11 12.13
N GLY A 331 14.61 -17.28 12.55
CA GLY A 331 14.16 -17.52 13.94
C GLY A 331 13.03 -16.62 14.39
N ALA A 332 12.14 -16.24 13.47
CA ALA A 332 11.12 -15.21 13.66
C ALA A 332 9.74 -15.65 13.17
N SER A 333 8.70 -14.96 13.64
CA SER A 333 7.29 -15.21 13.33
C SER A 333 6.53 -13.90 13.04
N PRO A 334 6.98 -13.08 12.07
CA PRO A 334 6.26 -11.86 11.68
C PRO A 334 4.89 -12.17 11.07
N THR A 335 4.01 -11.17 11.10
CA THR A 335 2.79 -11.17 10.27
C THR A 335 3.06 -10.37 9.01
N ILE A 336 2.86 -10.98 7.84
CA ILE A 336 3.13 -10.39 6.53
C ILE A 336 1.82 -10.41 5.74
N SER A 337 1.19 -9.25 5.53
CA SER A 337 -0.13 -9.20 4.89
C SER A 337 -0.38 -8.07 3.90
N GLY A 338 -1.11 -8.37 2.82
CA GLY A 338 -1.50 -7.33 1.85
C GLY A 338 -0.33 -6.69 1.09
N ASN A 339 0.85 -7.31 1.07
CA ASN A 339 2.03 -6.76 0.42
C ASN A 339 2.14 -7.22 -1.05
N THR A 340 2.78 -6.38 -1.88
CA THR A 340 3.32 -6.77 -3.19
C THR A 340 4.82 -6.99 -3.03
N ILE A 341 5.31 -8.21 -3.21
CA ILE A 341 6.67 -8.65 -2.89
C ILE A 341 7.36 -9.18 -4.14
N SER A 342 8.57 -8.72 -4.43
CA SER A 342 9.41 -9.20 -5.52
C SER A 342 10.82 -9.54 -5.05
N GLY A 343 11.27 -10.76 -5.33
CA GLY A 343 12.63 -11.22 -5.04
C GLY A 343 13.74 -10.49 -5.79
N GLY A 344 13.41 -9.52 -6.65
CA GLY A 344 14.40 -8.71 -7.36
C GLY A 344 15.14 -9.51 -8.44
N ILE A 345 16.39 -9.15 -8.68
CA ILE A 345 17.23 -9.77 -9.72
C ILE A 345 18.54 -10.28 -9.10
N SER A 346 18.87 -11.55 -9.35
CA SER A 346 20.20 -12.12 -9.08
C SER A 346 20.76 -12.76 -10.34
N THR A 347 21.77 -12.18 -10.98
CA THR A 347 22.24 -12.70 -12.29
C THR A 347 23.07 -13.97 -12.19
N GLY A 348 23.72 -14.22 -11.05
CA GLY A 348 24.64 -15.34 -10.82
C GLY A 348 24.27 -16.25 -9.65
N SER A 349 23.15 -16.00 -8.96
CA SER A 349 22.68 -16.81 -7.84
C SER A 349 21.14 -16.84 -7.80
N ASN A 350 20.56 -17.09 -6.64
CA ASN A 350 19.13 -17.25 -6.44
C ASN A 350 18.43 -15.91 -6.12
N SER A 351 17.14 -15.83 -6.42
CA SER A 351 16.28 -14.72 -5.99
C SER A 351 15.12 -15.25 -5.14
N PHE A 352 14.74 -14.49 -4.11
CA PHE A 352 13.77 -14.92 -3.11
C PHE A 352 12.77 -13.80 -2.82
N GLY A 353 11.48 -14.06 -3.02
CA GLY A 353 10.43 -13.20 -2.46
C GLY A 353 10.47 -13.24 -0.94
N ILE A 354 10.22 -14.41 -0.36
CA ILE A 354 10.27 -14.66 1.08
C ILE A 354 11.18 -15.86 1.36
N PHE A 355 12.19 -15.70 2.21
CA PHE A 355 13.10 -16.75 2.68
C PHE A 355 12.91 -16.99 4.18
N ILE A 356 12.40 -18.16 4.54
CA ILE A 356 12.13 -18.62 5.91
C ILE A 356 13.20 -19.62 6.36
N GLN A 357 13.78 -19.42 7.54
CA GLN A 357 14.75 -20.35 8.13
C GLN A 357 14.79 -20.32 9.67
N ASN A 358 15.49 -21.31 10.25
CA ASN A 358 15.83 -21.38 11.66
C ASN A 358 14.64 -21.39 12.64
N ILE A 359 13.70 -22.31 12.43
CA ILE A 359 12.54 -22.55 13.33
C ILE A 359 11.60 -21.33 13.34
N SER A 360 11.32 -20.79 12.15
CA SER A 360 10.43 -19.65 11.97
C SER A 360 8.98 -20.10 11.75
N ALA A 361 8.02 -19.33 12.23
CA ALA A 361 6.58 -19.61 12.07
C ALA A 361 5.79 -18.35 11.65
N PRO A 362 6.11 -17.72 10.51
CA PRO A 362 5.43 -16.51 10.06
C PRO A 362 4.00 -16.79 9.59
N SER A 363 3.18 -15.74 9.64
CA SER A 363 1.85 -15.70 9.01
C SER A 363 1.92 -14.88 7.73
N ILE A 364 1.68 -15.49 6.57
CA ILE A 364 1.82 -14.89 5.24
C ILE A 364 0.44 -14.89 4.57
N ILE A 365 -0.26 -13.75 4.60
CA ILE A 365 -1.69 -13.67 4.26
C ILE A 365 -1.98 -12.62 3.18
N ASN A 366 -2.73 -12.96 2.14
CA ASN A 366 -3.23 -12.00 1.13
C ASN A 366 -2.12 -11.16 0.47
N ASN A 367 -0.95 -11.75 0.22
CA ASN A 367 0.15 -11.09 -0.48
C ASN A 367 0.17 -11.47 -1.96
N GLN A 368 0.71 -10.58 -2.79
CA GLN A 368 1.19 -10.91 -4.12
C GLN A 368 2.69 -11.13 -4.05
N VAL A 369 3.18 -12.35 -4.31
CA VAL A 369 4.60 -12.70 -4.14
C VAL A 369 5.17 -13.19 -5.46
N SER A 370 6.27 -12.58 -5.90
CA SER A 370 7.07 -13.01 -7.05
C SER A 370 8.47 -13.43 -6.62
N GLY A 371 8.94 -14.56 -7.14
CA GLY A 371 10.32 -15.02 -6.93
C GLY A 371 11.39 -14.14 -7.57
N GLY A 372 11.01 -13.23 -8.48
CA GLY A 372 11.95 -12.35 -9.17
C GLY A 372 12.59 -13.00 -10.40
N SER A 373 13.83 -12.61 -10.69
CA SER A 373 14.62 -13.12 -11.82
C SER A 373 15.99 -13.61 -11.38
N ALA A 374 16.30 -14.88 -11.66
CA ALA A 374 17.55 -15.54 -11.37
C ALA A 374 18.07 -16.33 -12.59
N PRO A 375 18.54 -15.67 -13.68
CA PRO A 375 18.86 -16.33 -14.95
C PRO A 375 19.83 -17.52 -14.85
N SER A 376 20.84 -17.42 -13.98
CA SER A 376 21.83 -18.50 -13.76
C SER A 376 21.52 -19.37 -12.54
N GLY A 377 20.49 -19.04 -11.76
CA GLY A 377 20.14 -19.69 -10.51
C GLY A 377 18.66 -20.07 -10.45
N SER A 378 18.12 -20.08 -9.24
CA SER A 378 16.73 -20.41 -8.98
C SER A 378 15.96 -19.19 -8.47
N ALA A 379 14.77 -18.95 -9.02
CA ALA A 379 13.82 -17.99 -8.50
C ALA A 379 12.84 -18.69 -7.55
N HIS A 380 12.65 -18.14 -6.36
CA HIS A 380 11.78 -18.70 -5.33
C HIS A 380 10.81 -17.62 -4.85
N ALA A 381 9.50 -17.78 -5.08
CA ALA A 381 8.55 -16.84 -4.49
C ALA A 381 8.53 -17.00 -2.97
N ILE A 382 8.37 -18.24 -2.48
CA ILE A 382 8.53 -18.58 -1.06
C ILE A 382 9.48 -19.77 -0.93
N TYR A 383 10.58 -19.58 -0.20
CA TYR A 383 11.52 -20.64 0.16
C TYR A 383 11.47 -20.90 1.66
N ASN A 384 11.16 -22.14 2.03
CA ASN A 384 11.12 -22.62 3.40
C ASN A 384 12.26 -23.60 3.62
N GLY A 385 13.34 -23.13 4.27
CA GLY A 385 14.59 -23.87 4.43
C GLY A 385 14.42 -25.19 5.18
N PRO A 386 15.40 -26.12 5.11
CA PRO A 386 15.32 -27.47 5.69
C PRO A 386 15.52 -27.47 7.22
N GLN A 387 14.75 -26.67 7.95
CA GLN A 387 14.65 -26.65 9.41
C GLN A 387 13.20 -26.87 9.83
N ALA A 388 12.91 -26.99 11.13
CA ALA A 388 11.53 -27.18 11.65
C ALA A 388 10.71 -25.87 11.62
N ASN A 389 10.61 -25.24 10.45
CA ASN A 389 9.79 -24.05 10.24
C ASN A 389 8.33 -24.45 10.07
N THR A 390 7.40 -23.63 10.54
CA THR A 390 5.95 -23.89 10.52
C THR A 390 5.11 -22.72 10.00
N PRO A 391 5.39 -22.16 8.80
CA PRO A 391 4.63 -21.02 8.29
C PRO A 391 3.16 -21.36 8.01
N THR A 392 2.29 -20.36 8.23
CA THR A 392 0.90 -20.38 7.75
C THR A 392 0.78 -19.45 6.56
N ILE A 393 0.35 -19.98 5.42
CA ILE A 393 0.35 -19.28 4.13
C ILE A 393 -1.07 -19.35 3.54
N SER A 394 -1.77 -18.22 3.49
CA SER A 394 -3.16 -18.21 2.99
C SER A 394 -3.59 -17.00 2.16
N GLY A 395 -4.48 -17.23 1.20
CA GLY A 395 -5.06 -16.14 0.38
C GLY A 395 -4.05 -15.43 -0.53
N ASN A 396 -2.85 -15.98 -0.75
CA ASN A 396 -1.81 -15.32 -1.52
C ASN A 396 -1.94 -15.64 -3.02
N THR A 397 -1.46 -14.70 -3.85
CA THR A 397 -1.14 -14.93 -5.26
C THR A 397 0.37 -15.04 -5.40
N ILE A 398 0.85 -16.21 -5.80
CA ILE A 398 2.27 -16.59 -5.77
C ILE A 398 2.73 -16.91 -7.19
N TYR A 399 3.81 -16.28 -7.65
CA TYR A 399 4.44 -16.50 -8.94
C TYR A 399 5.92 -16.84 -8.77
N GLY A 400 6.34 -18.03 -9.20
CA GLY A 400 7.68 -18.55 -8.97
C GLY A 400 8.83 -17.73 -9.56
N GLY A 401 8.54 -16.81 -10.49
CA GLY A 401 9.54 -15.95 -11.11
C GLY A 401 10.12 -16.55 -12.39
N SER A 402 11.31 -16.08 -12.76
CA SER A 402 12.07 -16.53 -13.93
C SER A 402 13.48 -16.93 -13.52
N GLY A 403 13.99 -18.06 -13.99
CA GLY A 403 15.35 -18.49 -13.71
C GLY A 403 15.71 -19.80 -14.42
N ALA A 404 16.86 -20.38 -14.11
CA ALA A 404 17.14 -21.76 -14.57
C ALA A 404 16.11 -22.73 -13.97
N ILE A 405 15.67 -22.45 -12.74
CA ILE A 405 14.56 -23.10 -12.08
C ILE A 405 13.66 -22.02 -11.45
N SER A 406 12.34 -22.22 -11.46
CA SER A 406 11.40 -21.37 -10.71
C SER A 406 10.52 -22.19 -9.79
N TYR A 407 10.31 -21.66 -8.58
CA TYR A 407 9.52 -22.28 -7.53
C TYR A 407 8.48 -21.29 -7.01
N GLY A 408 7.19 -21.64 -7.11
CA GLY A 408 6.15 -20.94 -6.36
C GLY A 408 6.39 -21.13 -4.86
N LEU A 409 6.42 -22.38 -4.41
CA LEU A 409 6.80 -22.76 -3.05
C LEU A 409 7.85 -23.86 -3.09
N ASN A 410 8.97 -23.65 -2.40
CA ASN A 410 10.01 -24.66 -2.21
C ASN A 410 10.22 -24.93 -0.73
N THR A 411 10.11 -26.19 -0.34
CA THR A 411 10.23 -26.65 1.04
C THR A 411 10.97 -27.98 1.11
N SER A 412 11.44 -28.37 2.29
CA SER A 412 12.03 -29.68 2.55
C SER A 412 11.83 -30.04 4.02
N HIS A 413 11.63 -31.32 4.32
CA HIS A 413 11.59 -31.80 5.71
C HIS A 413 12.86 -31.36 6.46
N PRO A 414 12.78 -31.00 7.76
CA PRO A 414 11.62 -31.12 8.66
C PRO A 414 10.67 -29.91 8.65
N SER A 415 10.72 -29.03 7.66
CA SER A 415 9.73 -27.96 7.56
C SER A 415 8.35 -28.53 7.26
N ASP A 416 7.36 -27.94 7.93
CA ASP A 416 5.95 -28.23 7.71
C ASP A 416 5.22 -26.90 7.50
N PHE A 417 4.10 -26.88 6.77
CA PHE A 417 3.39 -25.63 6.53
C PHE A 417 1.91 -25.87 6.28
N ASN A 418 1.12 -24.86 6.64
CA ASN A 418 -0.31 -24.85 6.40
C ASN A 418 -0.60 -23.93 5.21
N LEU A 419 -0.91 -24.52 4.06
CA LEU A 419 -1.15 -23.80 2.80
C LEU A 419 -2.64 -23.85 2.45
N SER A 420 -3.33 -22.70 2.52
CA SER A 420 -4.75 -22.67 2.16
C SER A 420 -5.23 -21.49 1.32
N ASN A 421 -6.12 -21.74 0.36
CA ASN A 421 -6.75 -20.71 -0.47
C ASN A 421 -5.74 -19.84 -1.25
N ASN A 422 -4.62 -20.41 -1.70
CA ASN A 422 -3.63 -19.69 -2.49
C ASN A 422 -3.80 -19.98 -4.00
N THR A 423 -3.40 -19.02 -4.83
CA THR A 423 -3.17 -19.24 -6.27
C THR A 423 -1.68 -19.26 -6.53
N ILE A 424 -1.15 -20.36 -7.04
CA ILE A 424 0.29 -20.61 -7.16
C ILE A 424 0.64 -20.98 -8.59
N ASP A 425 1.40 -20.11 -9.22
CA ASP A 425 2.06 -20.33 -10.49
C ASP A 425 3.53 -20.66 -10.25
N GLY A 426 4.00 -21.81 -10.73
CA GLY A 426 5.40 -22.21 -10.63
C GLY A 426 6.39 -21.34 -11.42
N GLY A 427 5.91 -20.43 -12.26
CA GLY A 427 6.74 -19.49 -13.01
C GLY A 427 7.13 -19.98 -14.40
N ILE A 428 8.23 -19.44 -14.91
CA ILE A 428 8.70 -19.64 -16.30
C ILE A 428 10.15 -20.14 -16.41
N GLY A 429 10.72 -20.73 -15.36
CA GLY A 429 12.04 -21.33 -15.43
C GLY A 429 12.09 -22.59 -16.27
N THR A 430 13.29 -23.03 -16.70
CA THR A 430 13.45 -24.28 -17.50
C THR A 430 12.76 -25.47 -16.83
N ASN A 431 12.93 -25.56 -15.51
CA ASN A 431 12.07 -26.34 -14.63
C ASN A 431 11.20 -25.39 -13.82
N SER A 432 9.89 -25.61 -13.82
CA SER A 432 8.92 -24.78 -13.08
C SER A 432 8.08 -25.67 -12.16
N TYR A 433 8.02 -25.28 -10.88
CA TYR A 433 7.33 -26.02 -9.84
C TYR A 433 6.36 -25.10 -9.10
N ALA A 434 5.06 -25.39 -9.13
CA ALA A 434 4.13 -24.65 -8.26
C ALA A 434 4.47 -24.94 -6.79
N ILE A 435 4.61 -26.23 -6.46
CA ILE A 435 5.10 -26.70 -5.16
C ILE A 435 6.20 -27.73 -5.36
N TYR A 436 7.31 -27.57 -4.64
CA TYR A 436 8.44 -28.49 -4.65
C TYR A 436 8.80 -28.93 -3.23
N HIS A 437 8.84 -30.24 -3.00
CA HIS A 437 9.39 -30.86 -1.81
C HIS A 437 10.77 -31.39 -2.16
N GLY A 438 11.81 -30.78 -1.58
CA GLY A 438 13.18 -31.21 -1.79
C GLY A 438 13.53 -32.49 -1.05
N ASN A 439 14.73 -32.99 -1.33
CA ASN A 439 15.34 -34.15 -0.69
C ASN A 439 15.71 -33.80 0.76
N GLY A 440 14.74 -33.79 1.66
CA GLY A 440 14.95 -33.59 3.09
C GLY A 440 14.41 -34.76 3.89
N GLY A 441 15.24 -35.30 4.79
CA GLY A 441 14.93 -36.21 5.91
C GLY A 441 13.81 -37.25 5.76
N SER A 442 13.27 -37.66 6.91
CA SER A 442 12.26 -38.72 7.01
C SER A 442 10.97 -38.18 7.59
N GLY A 443 10.00 -37.87 6.73
CA GLY A 443 8.64 -37.52 7.16
C GLY A 443 7.87 -36.70 6.15
N ASN A 444 6.55 -36.92 6.16
CA ASN A 444 5.58 -36.18 5.36
C ASN A 444 5.63 -34.67 5.66
N VAL A 445 5.34 -33.84 4.66
CA VAL A 445 5.42 -32.38 4.74
C VAL A 445 4.19 -31.68 4.19
N GLY A 446 3.67 -30.71 4.93
CA GLY A 446 2.67 -29.76 4.49
C GLY A 446 1.23 -30.27 4.45
N SER A 447 0.31 -29.36 4.77
CA SER A 447 -1.13 -29.53 4.58
C SER A 447 -1.64 -28.53 3.55
N TYR A 448 -2.23 -29.03 2.47
CA TYR A 448 -2.63 -28.25 1.30
C TYR A 448 -4.15 -28.31 1.14
N GLN A 449 -4.82 -27.16 1.28
CA GLN A 449 -6.27 -27.07 1.17
C GLN A 449 -6.74 -25.92 0.27
N ASN A 450 -7.69 -26.18 -0.65
CA ASN A 450 -8.35 -25.12 -1.45
C ASN A 450 -7.37 -24.27 -2.29
N ASN A 451 -6.22 -24.81 -2.69
CA ASN A 451 -5.25 -24.06 -3.50
C ASN A 451 -5.49 -24.28 -4.99
N THR A 452 -5.15 -23.29 -5.80
CA THR A 452 -5.08 -23.38 -7.26
C THR A 452 -3.62 -23.47 -7.68
N LEU A 453 -3.20 -24.55 -8.34
CA LEU A 453 -1.82 -24.83 -8.71
C LEU A 453 -1.69 -24.97 -10.23
N PHE A 454 -0.74 -24.25 -10.82
CA PHE A 454 -0.40 -24.35 -12.25
C PHE A 454 1.04 -23.88 -12.51
N THR A 455 1.49 -23.97 -13.76
CA THR A 455 2.79 -23.41 -14.19
C THR A 455 2.59 -22.65 -15.50
N SER A 456 3.05 -21.40 -15.62
CA SER A 456 2.83 -20.60 -16.83
C SER A 456 3.91 -20.75 -17.90
N GLY A 457 5.06 -21.36 -17.59
CA GLY A 457 6.13 -21.59 -18.57
C GLY A 457 7.16 -22.62 -18.15
N GLY A 458 8.18 -22.80 -18.99
CA GLY A 458 9.24 -23.80 -18.80
C GLY A 458 9.11 -25.04 -19.68
N THR A 459 10.18 -25.83 -19.71
CA THR A 459 10.24 -27.12 -20.42
C THR A 459 9.67 -28.23 -19.57
N ASN A 460 10.10 -28.30 -18.30
CA ASN A 460 9.60 -29.28 -17.34
C ASN A 460 8.72 -28.56 -16.32
N ARG A 461 7.46 -28.98 -16.21
CA ARG A 461 6.40 -28.21 -15.57
C ARG A 461 5.55 -29.08 -14.67
N TYR A 462 5.62 -28.82 -13.36
CA TYR A 462 5.03 -29.64 -12.33
C TYR A 462 4.19 -28.80 -11.37
N CYS A 463 3.03 -29.33 -10.99
CA CYS A 463 2.18 -28.67 -9.99
C CYS A 463 2.65 -29.03 -8.58
N LEU A 464 2.89 -30.30 -8.32
CA LEU A 464 3.51 -30.76 -7.08
C LEU A 464 4.62 -31.76 -7.42
N TYR A 465 5.85 -31.47 -6.98
CA TYR A 465 7.01 -32.33 -7.20
C TYR A 465 7.56 -32.79 -5.86
N GLU A 466 7.54 -34.10 -5.63
CA GLU A 466 8.17 -34.74 -4.49
C GLU A 466 9.53 -35.30 -4.93
N ALA A 467 10.63 -34.76 -4.43
CA ALA A 467 11.96 -35.26 -4.77
C ALA A 467 12.39 -36.46 -3.91
N GLY A 468 12.00 -36.47 -2.62
CA GLY A 468 12.40 -37.49 -1.66
C GLY A 468 11.46 -38.69 -1.61
N ALA A 469 11.93 -39.83 -1.09
CA ALA A 469 11.12 -41.05 -1.00
C ALA A 469 10.06 -41.05 0.11
N ILE A 470 10.11 -40.06 1.02
CA ILE A 470 9.36 -40.02 2.28
C ILE A 470 8.99 -38.57 2.65
N SER A 471 8.72 -37.75 1.64
CA SER A 471 8.38 -36.33 1.74
C SER A 471 6.96 -36.07 1.23
N SER A 472 6.07 -37.04 1.40
CA SER A 472 4.72 -36.98 0.86
C SER A 472 3.89 -35.92 1.59
N PRO A 473 2.88 -35.31 0.94
CA PRO A 473 1.95 -34.41 1.61
C PRO A 473 1.31 -35.04 2.86
N ILE A 474 1.20 -34.29 3.97
CA ILE A 474 0.39 -34.75 5.13
C ILE A 474 -1.08 -34.83 4.72
N SER A 475 -1.58 -33.80 4.03
CA SER A 475 -2.94 -33.76 3.48
C SER A 475 -2.99 -32.94 2.20
N PHE A 476 -3.75 -33.36 1.19
CA PHE A 476 -3.85 -32.66 -0.10
C PHE A 476 -5.32 -32.63 -0.57
N ASN A 477 -6.12 -31.72 0.00
CA ASN A 477 -7.58 -31.73 -0.13
C ASN A 477 -8.12 -30.52 -0.91
N ASN A 478 -9.07 -30.76 -1.82
CA ASN A 478 -9.80 -29.71 -2.56
C ASN A 478 -8.88 -28.71 -3.29
N ASN A 479 -7.76 -29.19 -3.84
CA ASN A 479 -6.85 -28.34 -4.63
C ASN A 479 -7.22 -28.46 -6.12
N HIS A 480 -7.29 -27.32 -6.81
CA HIS A 480 -7.49 -27.25 -8.25
C HIS A 480 -6.13 -27.26 -8.95
N ILE A 481 -5.87 -28.28 -9.77
CA ILE A 481 -4.59 -28.47 -10.46
C ILE A 481 -4.83 -28.44 -11.97
N PHE A 482 -4.10 -27.62 -12.72
CA PHE A 482 -4.16 -27.59 -14.17
C PHE A 482 -2.84 -27.09 -14.79
N ASP A 483 -2.69 -27.27 -16.11
CA ASP A 483 -1.58 -26.73 -16.90
C ASP A 483 -0.18 -27.02 -16.30
N CYS A 484 0.07 -28.30 -16.07
CA CYS A 484 1.34 -28.88 -15.61
C CYS A 484 1.69 -30.12 -16.45
N PRO A 485 2.16 -29.93 -17.71
CA PRO A 485 2.27 -31.00 -18.71
C PRO A 485 3.33 -32.06 -18.40
N SER A 486 4.26 -31.84 -17.47
CA SER A 486 5.23 -32.87 -17.08
C SER A 486 4.71 -33.81 -15.99
N ALA A 487 3.93 -33.29 -15.03
CA ALA A 487 3.07 -34.07 -14.14
C ALA A 487 2.17 -33.14 -13.30
N TYR A 488 0.98 -33.62 -12.93
CA TYR A 488 0.20 -32.98 -11.86
C TYR A 488 0.85 -33.26 -10.50
N TYR A 489 1.31 -34.50 -10.30
CA TYR A 489 2.12 -34.91 -9.17
C TYR A 489 3.28 -35.77 -9.63
N TYR A 490 4.51 -35.41 -9.25
CA TYR A 490 5.70 -36.20 -9.55
C TYR A 490 6.21 -36.85 -8.26
N ASP A 491 5.93 -38.14 -8.11
CA ASP A 491 6.13 -38.90 -6.87
C ASP A 491 7.58 -39.38 -6.77
N GLN A 492 8.24 -39.02 -5.67
CA GLN A 492 9.58 -39.45 -5.28
C GLN A 492 10.65 -39.32 -6.39
N GLY A 493 10.54 -38.29 -7.22
CA GLY A 493 11.47 -38.05 -8.32
C GLY A 493 11.43 -39.09 -9.44
N THR A 494 10.46 -40.01 -9.44
CA THR A 494 10.47 -41.18 -10.33
C THR A 494 9.17 -41.40 -11.11
N THR A 495 8.02 -41.08 -10.52
CA THR A 495 6.72 -41.45 -11.13
C THR A 495 5.88 -40.22 -11.43
N ALA A 496 5.66 -39.94 -12.71
CA ALA A 496 4.74 -38.90 -13.15
C ALA A 496 3.28 -39.37 -13.07
N ILE A 497 2.45 -38.61 -12.37
CA ILE A 497 1.02 -38.88 -12.20
C ILE A 497 0.22 -37.73 -12.83
N PHE A 498 -0.66 -38.10 -13.77
CA PHE A 498 -1.60 -37.22 -14.48
C PHE A 498 -3.06 -37.50 -14.13
N SER A 499 -3.32 -38.50 -13.29
CA SER A 499 -4.64 -38.92 -12.89
C SER A 499 -5.02 -38.27 -11.56
N PHE A 500 -6.04 -37.41 -11.59
CA PHE A 500 -6.62 -36.85 -10.38
C PHE A 500 -7.19 -37.93 -9.44
N VAL A 501 -7.70 -39.05 -9.98
CA VAL A 501 -8.16 -40.19 -9.19
C VAL A 501 -7.01 -40.81 -8.41
N THR A 502 -5.82 -40.87 -8.99
CA THR A 502 -4.62 -41.40 -8.31
C THR A 502 -4.10 -40.44 -7.25
N ILE A 503 -4.07 -39.14 -7.54
CA ILE A 503 -3.68 -38.10 -6.55
C ILE A 503 -4.63 -38.14 -5.36
N ASN A 504 -5.94 -38.26 -5.61
CA ASN A 504 -6.94 -38.35 -4.56
C ASN A 504 -6.97 -39.74 -3.90
N GLY A 505 -6.54 -40.83 -4.54
CA GLY A 505 -6.62 -42.18 -3.98
C GLY A 505 -5.57 -42.52 -2.91
N GLY A 506 -4.63 -41.61 -2.65
CA GLY A 506 -3.39 -41.92 -1.93
C GLY A 506 -2.36 -42.51 -2.88
N THR A 507 -1.12 -42.05 -2.76
CA THR A 507 0.02 -42.66 -3.45
C THR A 507 0.23 -44.07 -2.90
N THR A 508 0.86 -44.96 -3.67
CA THR A 508 1.30 -46.26 -3.15
C THR A 508 2.23 -46.04 -1.95
N ASN A 509 1.73 -46.29 -0.74
CA ASN A 509 2.32 -46.04 0.60
C ASN A 509 2.08 -44.66 1.25
N GLY A 510 1.32 -43.76 0.62
CA GLY A 510 0.86 -42.51 1.22
C GLY A 510 -0.50 -42.63 1.91
N SER A 511 -0.84 -41.64 2.73
CA SER A 511 -2.20 -41.48 3.28
C SER A 511 -3.22 -41.52 2.14
N SER A 512 -4.32 -42.26 2.29
CA SER A 512 -5.45 -42.16 1.38
C SER A 512 -6.01 -40.74 1.45
N TYR A 513 -5.83 -39.94 0.40
CA TYR A 513 -6.41 -38.61 0.33
C TYR A 513 -7.92 -38.75 0.05
N ILE A 514 -8.75 -37.80 0.47
CA ILE A 514 -10.18 -37.81 0.14
C ILE A 514 -10.55 -36.36 -0.16
N GLY A 515 -10.46 -35.97 -1.43
CA GLY A 515 -10.83 -34.64 -1.92
C GLY A 515 -11.89 -34.75 -3.00
N ASN A 516 -13.07 -34.17 -2.75
CA ASN A 516 -14.05 -33.87 -3.80
C ASN A 516 -13.53 -32.70 -4.66
N TYR A 517 -13.87 -32.74 -5.95
CA TYR A 517 -13.57 -31.70 -6.94
C TYR A 517 -14.40 -30.45 -6.76
#